data_AF-F4SUP7-F1
#
_entry.id   AF-F4SUP7-F1
#
_cell.length_a   1.000
_cell.length_b   1.000
_cell.length_c   1.000
_cell.angle_alpha   90.00
_cell.angle_beta   90.00
_cell.angle_gamma   90.00
#
_symmetry.space_group_name_H-M   'P 1'
#
loop_
_entity.id
_entity.type
_entity.pdbx_description
1 polymer ?
#
loop_
_entity_poly.entity_id
_entity_poly.type
_entity_poly.pdbx_seq_one_letter_code
_entity_poly.pdbx_strand_id
1 'polypeptide(L)'
;MKGRVKMKEPDINVIRNKLGIPADDIFIGYVIFDSCKGDFLFDYAASTDMFSFKRFVPTPELARKFTRYKKAVDVIKSLEMEERAIIMMAFDLGSQIGVIDMPSCSEMVN
;
A
#
# COMPACT_ATOMS: atom_id res chain seq x y z
N MET A 1 25.02 17.65 5.35
CA MET A 1 24.42 16.31 5.58
C MET A 1 22.92 16.49 5.81
N LYS A 2 22.06 16.13 4.85
CA LYS A 2 20.60 16.12 5.08
C LYS A 2 20.27 14.89 5.94
N GLY A 3 19.77 15.10 7.15
CA GLY A 3 19.30 14.02 8.01
C GLY A 3 18.23 13.21 7.28
N ARG A 4 18.43 11.88 7.18
CA ARG A 4 17.37 10.99 6.71
C ARG A 4 16.23 11.05 7.73
N VAL A 5 15.16 11.77 7.41
CA VAL A 5 13.90 11.66 8.15
C VAL A 5 13.50 10.19 8.09
N LYS A 6 13.53 9.49 9.23
CA LYS A 6 13.01 8.13 9.31
C LYS A 6 11.52 8.22 9.08
N MET A 7 11.05 7.70 7.94
CA MET A 7 9.62 7.49 7.72
C MET A 7 9.10 6.59 8.85
N LYS A 8 8.18 7.12 9.64
CA LYS A 8 7.53 6.38 10.73
C LYS A 8 6.48 5.47 10.10
N GLU A 9 6.44 4.21 10.52
CA GLU A 9 5.36 3.31 10.10
C GLU A 9 4.03 3.82 10.66
N PRO A 10 2.93 3.74 9.88
CA PRO A 10 1.60 4.09 10.35
C PRO A 10 1.18 3.24 11.57
N ASP A 11 0.53 3.87 12.56
CA ASP A 11 -0.11 3.13 13.65
C ASP A 11 -1.47 2.60 13.19
N ILE A 12 -1.49 1.33 12.80
CA ILE A 12 -2.67 0.66 12.27
C ILE A 12 -3.83 0.68 13.27
N ASN A 13 -3.58 0.58 14.58
CA ASN A 13 -4.65 0.58 15.57
C ASN A 13 -5.34 1.94 15.66
N VAL A 14 -4.55 3.03 15.62
CA VAL A 14 -5.09 4.40 15.60
C VAL A 14 -5.93 4.62 14.36
N ILE A 15 -5.43 4.20 13.19
CA ILE A 15 -6.12 4.38 11.92
C ILE A 15 -7.42 3.56 11.89
N ARG A 16 -7.35 2.29 12.30
CA ARG A 16 -8.50 1.40 12.42
C ARG A 16 -9.61 2.01 13.27
N ASN A 17 -9.25 2.50 14.47
CA ASN A 17 -10.20 3.11 15.39
C ASN A 17 -10.83 4.39 14.81
N LYS A 18 -10.04 5.22 14.12
CA LYS A 18 -10.56 6.45 13.50
C LYS A 18 -11.51 6.16 12.33
N LEU A 19 -11.29 5.06 11.61
CA LEU A 19 -12.11 4.64 10.47
C LEU A 19 -13.33 3.78 10.88
N GLY A 20 -13.48 3.48 12.17
CA GLY A 20 -14.58 2.63 12.65
C GLY A 20 -14.50 1.18 12.16
N ILE A 21 -13.31 0.71 11.79
CA ILE A 21 -13.11 -0.67 11.35
C ILE A 21 -13.20 -1.60 12.57
N PRO A 22 -14.03 -2.64 12.52
CA PRO A 22 -14.15 -3.65 13.57
C PRO A 22 -12.80 -4.22 14.02
N ALA A 23 -12.72 -4.60 15.29
CA ALA A 23 -11.49 -5.14 15.83
C ALA A 23 -11.12 -6.52 15.25
N ASP A 24 -12.14 -7.23 14.74
CA ASP A 24 -12.04 -8.57 14.19
C ASP A 24 -11.50 -8.57 12.75
N ASP A 25 -11.52 -7.41 12.07
CA ASP A 25 -10.96 -7.26 10.73
C ASP A 25 -9.42 -7.23 10.81
N ILE A 26 -8.78 -8.22 10.22
CA ILE A 26 -7.34 -8.46 10.39
C ILE A 26 -6.57 -7.62 9.38
N PHE A 27 -5.72 -6.72 9.85
CA PHE A 27 -4.78 -6.03 8.97
C PHE A 27 -3.78 -7.03 8.37
N ILE A 28 -3.78 -7.16 7.04
CA ILE A 28 -2.96 -8.14 6.30
C ILE A 28 -1.83 -7.50 5.50
N GLY A 29 -1.68 -6.17 5.58
CA GLY A 29 -0.57 -5.43 4.98
C GLY A 29 -1.03 -4.29 4.07
N TYR A 30 -0.10 -3.80 3.27
CA TYR A 30 -0.33 -2.74 2.30
C TYR A 30 -0.38 -3.29 0.88
N VAL A 31 -1.19 -2.69 0.02
CA VAL A 31 -1.22 -2.97 -1.42
C VAL A 31 -1.00 -1.67 -2.19
N ILE A 32 -0.54 -1.79 -3.44
CA ILE A 32 -0.32 -0.63 -4.32
C ILE A 32 -1.42 -0.64 -5.38
N PHE A 33 -2.23 0.41 -5.41
CA PHE A 33 -3.27 0.65 -6.40
C PHE A 33 -2.78 1.65 -7.45
N ASP A 34 -3.01 1.37 -8.72
CA ASP A 34 -2.69 2.24 -9.85
C ASP A 34 -3.94 3.02 -10.26
N SER A 35 -4.03 4.28 -9.86
CA SER A 35 -5.24 5.11 -10.06
C SER A 35 -5.57 5.36 -11.52
N CYS A 36 -4.60 5.26 -12.43
CA CYS A 36 -4.83 5.41 -13.86
C CYS A 36 -5.53 4.20 -14.47
N LYS A 37 -5.28 3.00 -13.92
CA LYS A 37 -5.80 1.73 -14.47
C LYS A 37 -6.99 1.19 -13.68
N GLY A 38 -7.11 1.55 -12.41
CA GLY A 38 -8.09 0.96 -11.51
C GLY A 38 -7.71 -0.44 -11.02
N ASP A 39 -6.42 -0.80 -11.09
CA ASP A 39 -5.92 -2.13 -10.75
C ASP A 39 -4.86 -2.09 -9.63
N PHE A 40 -4.62 -3.24 -9.00
CA PHE A 40 -3.62 -3.44 -7.97
C PHE A 40 -2.34 -4.09 -8.53
N LEU A 41 -1.19 -3.72 -7.98
CA LEU A 41 0.08 -4.36 -8.30
C LEU A 41 0.07 -5.81 -7.82
N PHE A 42 0.21 -6.75 -8.75
CA PHE A 42 0.30 -8.18 -8.52
C PHE A 42 1.75 -8.66 -8.40
N ASP A 43 2.58 -8.23 -9.34
CA ASP A 43 3.98 -8.65 -9.43
C ASP A 43 4.82 -7.60 -10.14
N TYR A 44 6.10 -7.57 -9.83
CA TYR A 44 7.03 -6.61 -10.39
C TYR A 44 8.47 -7.10 -10.34
N ALA A 45 9.27 -6.63 -11.28
CA ALA A 45 10.72 -6.61 -11.15
C ALA A 45 11.21 -5.19 -11.35
N ALA A 46 11.99 -4.72 -10.37
CA ALA A 46 12.77 -3.50 -10.47
C ALA A 46 14.25 -3.90 -10.52
N SER A 47 14.81 -3.91 -11.72
CA SER A 47 16.24 -4.14 -11.96
C SER A 47 16.78 -2.96 -12.76
N THR A 48 17.98 -2.50 -12.41
CA THR A 48 18.73 -1.53 -13.20
C THR A 48 19.35 -2.16 -14.45
N ASP A 49 19.49 -3.48 -14.47
CA ASP A 49 20.33 -4.22 -15.43
C ASP A 49 19.50 -5.15 -16.35
N MET A 50 18.18 -5.27 -16.12
CA MET A 50 17.24 -6.09 -16.89
C MET A 50 15.88 -5.40 -17.04
N PHE A 51 15.08 -5.85 -18.00
CA PHE A 51 13.71 -5.37 -18.25
C PHE A 51 12.90 -5.30 -16.94
N SER A 52 12.50 -4.08 -16.55
CA SER A 52 11.53 -3.89 -15.50
C SER A 52 10.15 -4.28 -16.02
N PHE A 53 9.36 -4.94 -15.17
CA PHE A 53 7.98 -5.27 -15.51
C PHE A 53 7.06 -4.97 -14.34
N LYS A 54 5.79 -4.75 -14.69
CA LYS A 54 4.69 -4.48 -13.77
C LYS A 54 3.49 -5.29 -14.23
N ARG A 55 2.98 -6.15 -13.37
CA ARG A 55 1.73 -6.89 -13.62
C ARG A 55 0.67 -6.41 -12.64
N PHE A 56 -0.52 -6.14 -13.16
CA PHE A 56 -1.65 -5.61 -12.41
C PHE A 56 -2.81 -6.61 -12.42
N VAL A 57 -3.68 -6.52 -11.41
CA VAL A 57 -4.88 -7.35 -11.23
C VAL A 57 -6.04 -6.48 -10.73
N PRO A 58 -7.30 -6.79 -11.11
CA PRO A 58 -8.43 -5.93 -10.78
C PRO A 58 -8.89 -5.99 -9.32
N THR A 59 -8.43 -6.97 -8.55
CA THR A 59 -8.93 -7.19 -7.19
C THR A 59 -7.80 -7.27 -6.15
N PRO A 60 -8.03 -6.77 -4.92
CA PRO A 60 -7.01 -6.74 -3.88
C PRO A 60 -6.65 -8.13 -3.34
N GLU A 61 -7.49 -9.15 -3.56
CA GLU A 61 -7.25 -10.53 -3.14
C GLU A 61 -5.96 -11.07 -3.74
N LEU A 62 -5.75 -10.81 -5.02
CA LEU A 62 -4.59 -11.25 -5.78
C LEU A 62 -3.41 -10.30 -5.62
N ALA A 63 -3.62 -9.07 -5.13
CA ALA A 63 -2.58 -8.06 -5.04
C ALA A 63 -1.39 -8.49 -4.16
N ARG A 64 -0.21 -7.98 -4.52
CA ARG A 64 1.00 -8.13 -3.72
C ARG A 64 0.83 -7.38 -2.41
N LYS A 65 0.90 -8.13 -1.31
CA LYS A 65 0.84 -7.57 0.05
C LYS A 65 2.25 -7.23 0.53
N PHE A 66 2.41 -6.03 1.04
CA PHE A 66 3.64 -5.54 1.65
C PHE A 66 3.45 -5.44 3.17
N THR A 67 4.33 -6.06 3.93
CA THR A 67 4.25 -6.04 5.41
C THR A 67 4.71 -4.74 6.05
N ARG A 68 5.32 -3.84 5.28
CA ARG A 68 5.83 -2.54 5.76
C ARG A 68 5.46 -1.46 4.78
N TYR A 69 4.99 -0.32 5.28
CA TYR A 69 4.63 0.82 4.46
C TYR A 69 5.82 1.31 3.64
N LYS A 70 6.99 1.39 4.30
CA LYS A 70 8.23 1.81 3.64
C LYS A 70 8.57 0.94 2.42
N LYS A 71 8.31 -0.38 2.48
CA LYS A 71 8.58 -1.27 1.34
C LYS A 71 7.68 -0.93 0.15
N ALA A 72 6.41 -0.63 0.38
CA ALA A 72 5.50 -0.20 -0.68
C ALA A 72 5.96 1.12 -1.30
N VAL A 73 6.40 2.08 -0.48
CA VAL A 73 6.98 3.36 -0.96
C VAL A 73 8.23 3.14 -1.80
N ASP A 74 9.15 2.30 -1.34
CA ASP A 74 10.39 2.01 -2.07
C ASP A 74 10.09 1.34 -3.42
N VAL A 75 9.07 0.49 -3.49
CA VAL A 75 8.60 -0.13 -4.74
C VAL A 75 8.01 0.90 -5.70
N ILE A 76 7.13 1.79 -5.22
CA ILE A 76 6.55 2.86 -6.04
C ILE A 76 7.66 3.69 -6.70
N LYS A 77 8.69 4.06 -5.94
CA LYS A 77 9.84 4.81 -6.45
C LYS A 77 10.67 4.02 -7.46
N SER A 78 10.95 2.75 -7.16
CA SER A 78 11.72 1.88 -8.06
C SER A 78 11.01 1.62 -9.39
N LEU A 79 9.69 1.79 -9.41
CA LEU A 79 8.83 1.57 -10.56
C LEU A 79 8.41 2.88 -11.25
N GLU A 80 8.82 4.04 -10.72
CA GLU A 80 8.48 5.38 -11.19
C GLU A 80 6.94 5.59 -11.28
N MET A 81 6.25 5.29 -10.18
CA MET A 81 4.78 5.35 -10.11
C MET A 81 4.25 6.42 -9.14
N GLU A 82 5.10 7.33 -8.66
CA GLU A 82 4.77 8.31 -7.61
C GLU A 82 3.52 9.15 -7.92
N GLU A 83 3.28 9.48 -9.18
CA GLU A 83 2.17 10.35 -9.62
C GLU A 83 0.80 9.64 -9.70
N ARG A 84 0.77 8.32 -9.60
CA ARG A 84 -0.45 7.51 -9.83
C ARG A 84 -0.67 6.37 -8.85
N ALA A 85 0.37 5.97 -8.12
CA ALA A 85 0.29 4.89 -7.17
C ALA A 85 -0.27 5.37 -5.84
N ILE A 86 -1.25 4.65 -5.34
CA ILE A 86 -1.87 4.86 -4.04
C ILE A 86 -1.53 3.65 -3.17
N ILE A 87 -0.93 3.88 -2.00
CA ILE A 87 -0.72 2.81 -1.02
C ILE A 87 -2.00 2.68 -0.21
N MET A 88 -2.64 1.52 -0.29
CA MET A 88 -3.84 1.21 0.49
C MET A 88 -3.52 0.20 1.58
N MET A 89 -4.17 0.33 2.73
CA MET A 89 -4.18 -0.72 3.75
C MET A 89 -5.17 -1.80 3.33
N ALA A 90 -4.80 -3.07 3.50
CA ALA A 90 -5.65 -4.21 3.24
C ALA A 90 -6.05 -4.90 4.55
N PHE A 91 -7.34 -5.20 4.67
CA PHE A 91 -7.94 -5.90 5.80
C PHE A 91 -8.64 -7.16 5.30
N ASP A 92 -8.44 -8.27 6.01
CA ASP A 92 -9.22 -9.48 5.84
C ASP A 92 -10.54 -9.32 6.60
N LEU A 93 -11.65 -9.34 5.84
CA LEU A 93 -13.02 -9.23 6.34
C LEU A 93 -13.71 -10.62 6.42
N GLY A 94 -12.92 -11.70 6.37
CA GLY A 94 -13.38 -13.09 6.38
C GLY A 94 -13.77 -13.61 4.99
N SER A 95 -14.71 -12.94 4.30
CA SER A 95 -15.16 -13.38 2.97
C SER A 95 -14.48 -12.66 1.80
N GLN A 96 -13.80 -11.54 2.07
CA GLN A 96 -13.20 -10.67 1.05
C GLN A 96 -12.09 -9.81 1.66
N ILE A 97 -11.28 -9.18 0.80
CA ILE A 97 -10.29 -8.21 1.24
C ILE A 97 -10.83 -6.79 1.03
N GLY A 98 -10.96 -6.04 2.13
CA GLY A 98 -11.26 -4.61 2.11
C GLY A 98 -9.98 -3.80 1.97
N VAL A 99 -10.03 -2.69 1.22
CA VAL A 99 -8.90 -1.75 1.08
C VAL A 99 -9.30 -0.32 1.40
N ILE A 100 -8.39 0.42 2.04
CA ILE A 100 -8.60 1.82 2.42
C ILE A 100 -7.35 2.64 2.10
N ASP A 101 -7.56 3.79 1.47
CA ASP A 101 -6.49 4.71 1.10
C ASP A 101 -5.78 5.33 2.32
N MET A 102 -4.45 5.36 2.28
CA MET A 102 -3.59 5.88 3.34
C MET A 102 -3.52 7.43 3.36
N PRO A 103 -3.49 8.17 2.23
CA PRO A 103 -3.70 9.61 2.20
C PRO A 103 -4.99 10.10 2.88
N SER A 104 -6.09 9.34 2.81
CA SER A 104 -7.28 9.58 3.63
C SER A 104 -7.02 9.44 5.14
N CYS A 105 -5.89 8.84 5.52
CA CYS A 105 -5.38 8.72 6.88
C CYS A 105 -4.21 9.68 7.17
N SER A 106 -3.73 10.46 6.20
CA SER A 106 -2.54 11.33 6.37
C SER A 106 -2.85 12.63 7.11
N GLU A 107 -4.10 13.08 7.13
CA GLU A 107 -4.59 14.10 8.07
C GLU A 107 -4.60 13.62 9.53
N MET A 108 -4.37 12.33 9.78
CA MET A 108 -4.48 11.70 11.09
C MET A 108 -3.16 11.49 11.83
N VAL A 109 -2.03 11.93 11.24
CA VAL A 109 -0.66 11.77 11.76
C VAL A 109 -0.09 13.09 12.33
N ASN A 110 -0.89 14.16 12.33
CA ASN A 110 -0.60 15.39 13.09
C ASN A 110 -1.17 15.31 14.50
#